data_AF-A0A358L9P5-F1
#
_entry.id   AF-A0A358L9P5-F1
#
_cell.length_a   1.000
_cell.length_b   1.000
_cell.length_c   1.000
_cell.angle_alpha   90.00
_cell.angle_beta   90.00
_cell.angle_gamma   90.00
#
_symmetry.space_group_name_H-M   'P 1'
#
loop_
_entity.id
_entity.type
_entity.pdbx_description
1 polymer ?
#
loop_
_entity_poly.entity_id
_entity_poly.type
_entity_poly.pdbx_seq_one_letter_code
_entity_poly.pdbx_strand_id
1 'polypeptide(L)'
;NDAAPEVHFTGAQRLVSAFPVTELAATSMALAMQAAATLTGNASRQRVDMRLASRWFQQTFQPVNRAAPSLWDAFAGDYAAANGWIRLHTNAPHHRAAMEKVLGTHASRADLAHAVSRWDKTALEQAIIDVGGCAAEMRSVEAWQQHPQGQSVRREPLIAQSLQPQAAAPDWPLPGLRPLKGVKVLDLTRIIAGPVATRFLAGLGADVLRLDPPGWQEPTLEEEITLGKRCARLDLKSATGRRIFEQLLSQADVLIHGYRADALSALGY
;
A
#
# COMPACT_ATOMS: atom_id res chain seq x y z
N ASN A 1 0.76 3.19 -32.68
CA ASN A 1 0.15 1.85 -32.80
C ASN A 1 1.16 0.83 -32.30
N ASP A 2 1.44 0.83 -31.00
CA ASP A 2 2.23 -0.24 -30.36
C ASP A 2 1.27 -1.05 -29.51
N ALA A 3 0.69 -2.09 -30.10
CA ALA A 3 -0.11 -3.02 -29.32
C ALA A 3 0.84 -3.73 -28.34
N ALA A 4 0.58 -3.59 -27.04
CA ALA A 4 1.32 -4.31 -26.02
C ALA A 4 1.33 -5.82 -26.34
N PRO A 5 2.42 -6.55 -26.05
CA PRO A 5 2.55 -7.96 -26.41
C PRO A 5 1.42 -8.78 -25.80
N GLU A 6 0.89 -9.74 -26.56
CA GLU A 6 -0.23 -10.59 -26.12
C GLU A 6 0.15 -11.36 -24.83
N VAL A 7 -0.79 -11.46 -23.89
CA VAL A 7 -0.62 -12.20 -22.64
C VAL A 7 -1.48 -13.45 -22.64
N HIS A 8 -0.87 -14.60 -22.36
CA HIS A 8 -1.55 -15.87 -22.21
C HIS A 8 -1.62 -16.28 -20.73
N PHE A 9 -2.83 -16.41 -20.21
CA PHE A 9 -3.06 -16.86 -18.84
C PHE A 9 -3.13 -18.39 -18.77
N THR A 10 -2.43 -19.00 -17.81
CA THR A 10 -2.46 -20.45 -17.57
C THR A 10 -2.85 -20.80 -16.15
N GLY A 11 -3.38 -22.01 -15.94
CA GLY A 11 -3.79 -22.49 -14.63
C GLY A 11 -5.25 -22.17 -14.31
N ALA A 12 -5.99 -23.18 -13.86
CA ALA A 12 -7.42 -23.07 -13.56
C ALA A 12 -7.73 -22.80 -12.08
N GLN A 13 -6.74 -22.91 -11.19
CA GLN A 13 -6.94 -22.69 -9.76
C GLN A 13 -7.23 -21.21 -9.47
N ARG A 14 -8.16 -20.96 -8.55
CA ARG A 14 -8.61 -19.64 -8.10
C ARG A 14 -8.67 -19.60 -6.59
N LEU A 15 -8.47 -18.42 -6.00
CA LEU A 15 -8.77 -18.18 -4.59
C LEU A 15 -10.28 -18.18 -4.38
N VAL A 16 -10.73 -18.77 -3.28
CA VAL A 16 -12.13 -18.69 -2.86
C VAL A 16 -12.35 -17.30 -2.27
N SER A 17 -13.04 -16.44 -3.02
CA SER A 17 -13.33 -15.05 -2.63
C SER A 17 -14.64 -14.59 -3.26
N ALA A 18 -15.34 -13.66 -2.61
CA ALA A 18 -16.49 -12.97 -3.18
C ALA A 18 -16.10 -12.01 -4.32
N PHE A 19 -14.80 -11.71 -4.46
CA PHE A 19 -14.24 -10.82 -5.48
C PHE A 19 -13.28 -11.60 -6.40
N PRO A 20 -13.07 -11.16 -7.65
CA PRO A 20 -12.18 -11.80 -8.62
C PRO A 20 -10.69 -11.53 -8.30
N VAL A 21 -10.23 -11.94 -7.12
CA VAL A 21 -8.90 -11.64 -6.58
C VAL A 21 -7.81 -12.29 -7.42
N THR A 22 -8.02 -13.52 -7.89
CA THR A 22 -7.03 -14.21 -8.72
C THR A 22 -6.89 -13.55 -10.09
N GLU A 23 -8.00 -13.12 -10.70
CA GLU A 23 -7.99 -12.36 -11.94
C GLU A 23 -7.27 -11.02 -11.75
N LEU A 24 -7.58 -10.27 -10.68
CA LEU A 24 -6.88 -9.03 -10.34
C LEU A 24 -5.37 -9.25 -10.21
N ALA A 25 -4.96 -10.30 -9.50
CA ALA A 25 -3.55 -10.64 -9.31
C ALA A 25 -2.85 -10.97 -10.63
N ALA A 26 -3.46 -11.83 -11.44
CA ALA A 26 -2.92 -12.24 -12.72
C ALA A 26 -2.85 -11.07 -13.72
N THR A 27 -3.91 -10.27 -13.81
CA THR A 27 -3.96 -9.09 -14.69
C THR A 27 -2.94 -8.04 -14.26
N SER A 28 -2.73 -7.82 -12.96
CA SER A 28 -1.70 -6.89 -12.48
C SER A 28 -0.30 -7.32 -12.90
N MET A 29 0.00 -8.62 -12.78
CA MET A 29 1.28 -9.19 -13.25
C MET A 29 1.42 -9.08 -14.77
N ALA A 30 0.35 -9.36 -15.52
CA ALA A 30 0.31 -9.24 -16.97
C ALA A 30 0.64 -7.81 -17.44
N LEU A 31 -0.01 -6.81 -16.84
CA LEU A 31 0.21 -5.40 -17.16
C LEU A 31 1.65 -4.96 -16.84
N ALA A 32 2.19 -5.39 -15.69
CA ALA A 32 3.57 -5.10 -15.33
C ALA A 32 4.57 -5.74 -16.31
N MET A 33 4.33 -6.99 -16.72
CA MET A 33 5.16 -7.69 -17.71
C MET A 33 5.07 -7.04 -19.10
N GLN A 34 3.87 -6.64 -19.54
CA GLN A 34 3.68 -5.91 -20.79
C GLN A 34 4.42 -4.58 -20.78
N ALA A 35 4.33 -3.81 -19.69
CA ALA A 35 5.05 -2.54 -19.55
C ALA A 35 6.57 -2.73 -19.65
N ALA A 36 7.12 -3.74 -18.96
CA ALA A 36 8.54 -4.07 -19.05
C ALA A 36 8.95 -4.56 -20.45
N ALA A 37 8.08 -5.33 -21.11
CA ALA A 37 8.30 -5.82 -22.47
C ALA A 37 8.32 -4.66 -23.49
N THR A 38 7.36 -3.72 -23.39
CA THR A 38 7.35 -2.50 -24.20
C THR A 38 8.62 -1.67 -23.96
N LEU A 39 9.01 -1.46 -22.70
CA LEU A 39 10.22 -0.72 -22.36
C LEU A 39 11.46 -1.34 -23.01
N THR A 40 11.56 -2.67 -23.03
CA THR A 40 12.73 -3.40 -23.55
C THR A 40 12.67 -3.70 -25.05
N GLY A 41 11.60 -3.32 -25.74
CA GLY A 41 11.35 -3.74 -27.13
C GLY A 41 11.17 -5.26 -27.26
N ASN A 42 10.84 -5.97 -26.19
CA ASN A 42 10.63 -7.41 -26.20
C ASN A 42 9.22 -7.73 -26.72
N ALA A 43 9.13 -8.16 -27.98
CA ALA A 43 7.86 -8.56 -28.60
C ALA A 43 7.39 -9.98 -28.23
N SER A 44 8.12 -10.70 -27.37
CA SER A 44 7.78 -12.09 -27.02
C SER A 44 6.45 -12.17 -26.29
N ARG A 45 5.65 -13.19 -26.63
CA ARG A 45 4.38 -13.48 -25.95
C ARG A 45 4.62 -13.74 -24.46
N GLN A 46 3.88 -13.05 -23.61
CA GLN A 46 4.00 -13.15 -22.16
C GLN A 46 3.06 -14.24 -21.62
N ARG A 47 3.50 -14.96 -20.59
CA ARG A 47 2.68 -16.00 -19.94
C ARG A 47 2.58 -15.73 -18.45
N VAL A 48 1.35 -15.71 -17.93
CA VAL A 48 1.06 -15.54 -16.51
C VAL A 48 0.35 -16.78 -15.98
N ASP A 49 0.96 -17.47 -15.02
CA ASP A 49 0.29 -18.55 -14.28
C ASP A 49 -0.56 -17.96 -13.15
N MET A 50 -1.86 -18.19 -13.22
CA MET A 50 -2.85 -17.60 -12.31
C MET A 50 -2.71 -18.09 -10.87
N ARG A 51 -2.25 -19.34 -10.69
CA ARG A 51 -2.00 -19.91 -9.36
C ARG A 51 -0.75 -19.26 -8.74
N LEU A 52 0.32 -19.09 -9.53
CA LEU A 52 1.53 -18.42 -9.07
C LEU A 52 1.28 -16.93 -8.76
N ALA A 53 0.54 -16.23 -9.64
CA ALA A 53 0.14 -14.84 -9.39
C ALA A 53 -0.66 -14.70 -8.08
N SER A 54 -1.61 -15.61 -7.83
CA SER A 54 -2.38 -15.62 -6.59
C SER A 54 -1.51 -15.84 -5.35
N ARG A 55 -0.54 -16.77 -5.42
CA ARG A 55 0.39 -17.02 -4.31
C ARG A 55 1.29 -15.80 -4.03
N TRP A 56 1.72 -15.11 -5.08
CA TRP A 56 2.52 -13.90 -4.94
C TRP A 56 1.75 -12.75 -4.28
N PHE A 57 0.43 -12.70 -4.45
CA PHE A 57 -0.45 -11.72 -3.80
C PHE A 57 -0.77 -12.05 -2.33
N GLN A 58 -0.35 -13.21 -1.80
CA GLN A 58 -0.54 -13.57 -0.40
C GLN A 58 0.65 -13.12 0.46
N GLN A 59 1.71 -13.92 0.48
CA GLN A 59 2.94 -13.64 1.20
C GLN A 59 4.08 -14.29 0.42
N THR A 60 5.17 -13.55 0.19
CA THR A 60 6.33 -14.04 -0.55
C THR A 60 7.34 -14.71 0.37
N PHE A 61 7.55 -14.16 1.57
CA PHE A 61 8.63 -14.54 2.47
C PHE A 61 8.10 -15.02 3.80
N GLN A 62 8.64 -16.14 4.27
CA GLN A 62 8.38 -16.66 5.59
C GLN A 62 9.71 -16.74 6.36
N PRO A 63 9.82 -16.09 7.53
CA PRO A 63 11.00 -16.25 8.37
C PRO A 63 11.11 -17.70 8.86
N VAL A 64 12.30 -18.29 8.74
CA VAL A 64 12.58 -19.67 9.18
C VAL A 64 13.16 -19.74 10.59
N ASN A 65 13.73 -18.63 11.08
CA ASN A 65 14.47 -18.54 12.34
C ASN A 65 13.77 -17.69 13.42
N ARG A 66 12.58 -17.17 13.12
CA ARG A 66 11.75 -16.41 14.06
C ARG A 66 10.27 -16.56 13.69
N ALA A 67 9.39 -16.34 14.66
CA ALA A 67 7.98 -16.20 14.35
C ALA A 67 7.74 -14.93 13.50
N ALA A 68 6.75 -15.01 12.61
CA ALA A 68 6.25 -13.82 11.93
C ALA A 68 5.58 -12.88 12.95
N PRO A 69 5.70 -11.55 12.80
CA PRO A 69 5.03 -10.62 13.69
C PRO A 69 3.51 -10.74 13.53
N SER A 70 2.76 -10.52 14.60
CA SER A 70 1.29 -10.54 14.52
C SER A 70 0.82 -9.44 13.58
N LEU A 71 0.00 -9.81 12.59
CA LEU A 71 -0.60 -8.84 11.65
C LEU A 71 -1.56 -7.87 12.37
N TRP A 72 -2.17 -8.34 13.46
CA TRP A 72 -3.20 -7.63 14.19
C TRP A 72 -2.81 -7.43 15.66
N ASP A 73 -3.03 -6.22 16.16
CA ASP A 73 -3.08 -5.98 17.61
C ASP A 73 -4.22 -6.80 18.24
N ALA A 74 -4.06 -7.15 19.52
CA ALA A 74 -5.02 -7.98 20.23
C ALA A 74 -6.45 -7.41 20.25
N PHE A 75 -6.59 -6.07 20.18
CA PHE A 75 -7.88 -5.39 20.16
C PHE A 75 -8.30 -4.88 18.78
N ALA A 76 -7.54 -5.17 17.72
CA ALA A 76 -7.95 -4.81 16.37
C ALA A 76 -9.10 -5.71 15.89
N GLY A 77 -10.09 -5.12 15.23
CA GLY A 77 -11.15 -5.85 14.53
C GLY A 77 -12.55 -5.33 14.85
N ASP A 78 -13.54 -6.20 14.63
CA ASP A 78 -14.96 -5.83 14.64
C ASP A 78 -15.61 -6.09 16.00
N TYR A 79 -16.45 -5.15 16.43
CA TYR A 79 -17.16 -5.16 17.71
C TYR A 79 -18.61 -4.75 17.52
N ALA A 80 -19.51 -5.39 18.27
CA ALA A 80 -20.90 -4.97 18.35
C ALA A 80 -21.02 -3.73 19.25
N ALA A 81 -21.59 -2.66 18.71
CA ALA A 81 -22.02 -1.45 19.41
C ALA A 81 -23.54 -1.50 19.63
N ALA A 82 -24.10 -0.53 20.37
CA ALA A 82 -25.52 -0.49 20.73
C ALA A 82 -26.47 -0.48 19.52
N ASN A 83 -26.03 0.09 18.39
CA ASN A 83 -26.82 0.26 17.16
C ASN A 83 -26.12 -0.26 15.90
N GLY A 84 -25.23 -1.26 16.04
CA GLY A 84 -24.60 -1.92 14.90
C GLY A 84 -23.21 -2.42 15.19
N TRP A 85 -22.32 -2.33 14.21
CA TRP A 85 -20.94 -2.80 14.33
C TRP A 85 -19.95 -1.69 14.04
N ILE A 86 -18.80 -1.75 14.71
CA ILE A 86 -17.68 -0.83 14.53
C ILE A 86 -16.38 -1.63 14.39
N ARG A 87 -15.51 -1.21 13.48
CA ARG A 87 -14.14 -1.71 13.38
C ARG A 87 -13.20 -0.79 14.15
N LEU A 88 -12.50 -1.33 15.14
CA LEU A 88 -11.42 -0.64 15.83
C LEU A 88 -10.08 -0.99 15.17
N HIS A 89 -9.31 0.02 14.77
CA HIS A 89 -8.00 -0.18 14.16
C HIS A 89 -6.88 0.17 15.15
N THR A 90 -6.39 -0.82 15.88
CA THR A 90 -5.38 -0.63 16.95
C THR A 90 -3.98 -1.14 16.60
N ASN A 91 -3.73 -1.55 15.33
CA ASN A 91 -2.42 -2.09 14.92
C ASN A 91 -1.25 -1.11 15.07
N ALA A 92 -1.52 0.20 15.01
CA ALA A 92 -0.51 1.21 15.27
C ALA A 92 -0.55 1.61 16.75
N PRO A 93 0.60 1.70 17.45
CA PRO A 93 0.63 2.01 18.89
C PRO A 93 -0.11 3.29 19.28
N HIS A 94 -0.06 4.33 18.43
CA HIS A 94 -0.78 5.58 18.68
C HIS A 94 -2.31 5.43 18.49
N HIS A 95 -2.78 4.60 17.55
CA HIS A 95 -4.19 4.30 17.44
C HIS A 95 -4.69 3.45 18.62
N ARG A 96 -3.86 2.51 19.10
CA ARG A 96 -4.15 1.75 20.32
C ARG A 96 -4.31 2.65 21.54
N ALA A 97 -3.35 3.56 21.75
CA ALA A 97 -3.42 4.53 22.84
C ALA A 97 -4.62 5.47 22.72
N ALA A 98 -4.99 5.90 21.51
CA ALA A 98 -6.17 6.71 21.27
C ALA A 98 -7.47 5.98 21.64
N MET A 99 -7.60 4.70 21.27
CA MET A 99 -8.72 3.85 21.68
C MET A 99 -8.81 3.75 23.21
N GLU A 100 -7.69 3.51 23.89
CA GLU A 100 -7.65 3.38 25.36
C GLU A 100 -7.99 4.70 26.10
N LYS A 101 -7.75 5.87 25.48
CA LYS A 101 -8.22 7.15 26.04
C LYS A 101 -9.75 7.27 26.07
N VAL A 102 -10.45 6.64 25.12
CA VAL A 102 -11.90 6.73 24.98
C VAL A 102 -12.59 5.59 25.72
N LEU A 103 -12.10 4.36 25.57
CA LEU A 103 -12.74 3.15 26.09
C LEU A 103 -12.13 2.66 27.40
N GLY A 104 -10.95 3.16 27.77
CA GLY A 104 -10.16 2.69 28.91
C GLY A 104 -9.24 1.53 28.53
N THR A 105 -8.45 1.09 29.51
CA THR A 105 -7.62 -0.11 29.39
C THR A 105 -8.44 -1.36 29.69
N HIS A 106 -8.23 -2.42 28.92
CA HIS A 106 -8.94 -3.69 29.08
C HIS A 106 -7.97 -4.86 29.20
N ALA A 107 -8.32 -5.87 29.99
CA ALA A 107 -7.52 -7.08 30.15
C ALA A 107 -7.72 -8.05 28.98
N SER A 108 -8.91 -8.05 28.37
CA SER A 108 -9.25 -8.93 27.27
C SER A 108 -10.10 -8.26 26.20
N ARG A 109 -10.16 -8.90 25.02
CA ARG A 109 -11.05 -8.49 23.93
C ARG A 109 -12.53 -8.56 24.34
N ALA A 110 -12.89 -9.49 25.21
CA ALA A 110 -14.25 -9.62 25.72
C ALA A 110 -14.64 -8.43 26.60
N ASP A 111 -13.74 -7.96 27.47
CA ASP A 111 -13.99 -6.78 28.31
C ASP A 111 -14.15 -5.51 27.47
N LEU A 112 -13.29 -5.35 26.47
CA LEU A 112 -13.41 -4.27 25.49
C LEU A 112 -14.75 -4.35 24.74
N ALA A 113 -15.17 -5.54 24.31
CA ALA A 113 -16.45 -5.71 23.62
C ALA A 113 -17.65 -5.30 24.49
N HIS A 114 -17.60 -5.54 25.81
CA HIS A 114 -18.63 -5.07 26.74
C HIS A 114 -18.64 -3.55 26.91
N ALA A 115 -17.48 -2.89 26.79
CA ALA A 115 -17.42 -1.44 26.79
C ALA A 115 -17.99 -0.87 25.48
N VAL A 116 -17.58 -1.41 24.33
CA VAL A 116 -18.05 -0.99 23.00
C VAL A 116 -19.55 -1.18 22.84
N SER A 117 -20.14 -2.26 23.38
CA SER A 117 -21.57 -2.55 23.23
C SER A 117 -22.50 -1.51 23.86
N ARG A 118 -21.97 -0.65 24.75
CA ARG A 118 -22.71 0.45 25.40
C ARG A 118 -22.68 1.74 24.59
N TRP A 119 -21.86 1.81 23.56
CA TRP A 119 -21.73 3.00 22.72
C TRP A 119 -22.61 2.94 21.48
N ASP A 120 -23.14 4.09 21.10
CA ASP A 120 -23.54 4.34 19.72
C ASP A 120 -22.30 4.29 18.81
N LYS A 121 -22.37 3.56 17.70
CA LYS A 121 -21.21 3.31 16.83
C LYS A 121 -20.68 4.58 16.17
N THR A 122 -21.55 5.52 15.79
CA THR A 122 -21.18 6.78 15.15
C THR A 122 -20.52 7.70 16.17
N ALA A 123 -21.09 7.78 17.38
CA ALA A 123 -20.52 8.56 18.48
C ALA A 123 -19.13 8.01 18.89
N LEU A 124 -18.96 6.69 18.92
CA LEU A 124 -17.67 6.07 19.25
C LEU A 124 -16.62 6.27 18.14
N GLU A 125 -17.02 6.12 16.87
CA GLU A 125 -16.17 6.44 15.72
C GLU A 125 -15.62 7.86 15.85
N GLN A 126 -16.50 8.84 16.07
CA GLN A 126 -16.10 10.24 16.21
C GLN A 126 -15.20 10.47 17.44
N ALA A 127 -15.57 9.94 18.61
CA ALA A 127 -14.78 10.11 19.84
C ALA A 127 -13.34 9.57 19.71
N ILE A 128 -13.16 8.44 19.00
CA ILE A 128 -11.83 7.88 18.73
C ILE A 128 -11.06 8.75 17.74
N ILE A 129 -11.70 9.24 16.68
CA ILE A 129 -11.09 10.13 15.68
C ILE A 129 -10.63 11.45 16.33
N ASP A 130 -11.44 12.03 17.22
CA ASP A 130 -11.16 13.31 17.89
C ASP A 130 -9.88 13.28 18.72
N VAL A 131 -9.50 12.11 19.26
CA VAL A 131 -8.25 11.91 20.02
C VAL A 131 -7.11 11.37 19.16
N GLY A 132 -7.26 11.39 17.83
CA GLY A 132 -6.23 10.98 16.86
C GLY A 132 -6.16 9.47 16.62
N GLY A 133 -7.22 8.73 16.93
CA GLY A 133 -7.33 7.30 16.68
C GLY A 133 -7.92 6.96 15.31
N CYS A 134 -8.14 5.66 15.09
CA CYS A 134 -8.76 5.14 13.87
C CYS A 134 -9.80 4.09 14.22
N ALA A 135 -11.05 4.39 13.92
CA ALA A 135 -12.17 3.48 13.98
C ALA A 135 -13.10 3.78 12.81
N ALA A 136 -13.93 2.81 12.43
CA ALA A 136 -14.89 2.98 11.36
C ALA A 136 -16.22 2.28 11.70
N GLU A 137 -17.34 2.99 11.65
CA GLU A 137 -18.63 2.32 11.74
C GLU A 137 -18.85 1.43 10.51
N MET A 138 -19.38 0.24 10.74
CA MET A 138 -19.69 -0.70 9.65
C MET A 138 -21.08 -0.37 9.09
N ARG A 139 -21.13 -0.27 7.77
CA ARG A 139 -22.32 0.08 6.99
C ARG A 139 -22.64 -1.06 6.02
N SER A 140 -23.92 -1.28 5.74
CA SER A 140 -24.31 -2.13 4.61
C SER A 140 -23.90 -1.48 3.29
N VAL A 141 -23.95 -2.24 2.19
CA VAL A 141 -23.66 -1.71 0.85
C VAL A 141 -24.63 -0.57 0.51
N GLU A 142 -25.92 -0.72 0.84
CA GLU A 142 -26.97 0.27 0.59
C GLU A 142 -26.73 1.54 1.41
N ALA A 143 -26.41 1.40 2.70
CA ALA A 143 -26.09 2.53 3.57
C ALA A 143 -24.83 3.27 3.09
N TRP A 144 -23.80 2.54 2.65
CA TRP A 144 -22.59 3.15 2.08
C TRP A 144 -22.87 3.91 0.78
N GLN A 145 -23.70 3.36 -0.11
CA GLN A 145 -24.08 4.05 -1.36
C GLN A 145 -24.84 5.35 -1.12
N GLN A 146 -25.55 5.47 0.01
CA GLN A 146 -26.26 6.69 0.40
C GLN A 146 -25.38 7.67 1.20
N HIS A 147 -24.28 7.20 1.80
CA HIS A 147 -23.37 8.02 2.59
C HIS A 147 -22.65 9.08 1.75
N PRO A 148 -22.41 10.32 2.25
CA PRO A 148 -21.80 11.39 1.46
C PRO A 148 -20.46 11.00 0.81
N GLN A 149 -19.58 10.34 1.55
CA GLN A 149 -18.29 9.86 1.05
C GLN A 149 -18.47 8.75 0.01
N GLY A 150 -19.45 7.86 0.18
CA GLY A 150 -19.76 6.82 -0.80
C GLY A 150 -20.30 7.39 -2.11
N GLN A 151 -21.17 8.40 -2.02
CA GLN A 151 -21.64 9.15 -3.19
C GLN A 151 -20.50 9.90 -3.89
N SER A 152 -19.56 10.47 -3.14
CA SER A 152 -18.37 11.14 -3.68
C SER A 152 -17.50 10.17 -4.45
N VAL A 153 -17.06 9.08 -3.82
CA VAL A 153 -16.19 8.06 -4.44
C VAL A 153 -16.86 7.43 -5.66
N ARG A 154 -18.18 7.24 -5.65
CA ARG A 154 -18.93 6.70 -6.81
C ARG A 154 -18.87 7.59 -8.04
N ARG A 155 -18.62 8.90 -7.88
CA ARG A 155 -18.49 9.86 -8.99
C ARG A 155 -17.07 9.92 -9.55
N GLU A 156 -16.10 9.33 -8.86
CA GLU A 156 -14.72 9.29 -9.30
C GLU A 156 -14.48 8.14 -10.29
N PRO A 157 -13.62 8.32 -11.30
CA PRO A 157 -13.22 7.21 -12.15
C PRO A 157 -12.45 6.17 -11.33
N LEU A 158 -12.58 4.89 -11.67
CA LEU A 158 -11.83 3.81 -11.01
C LEU A 158 -10.30 4.06 -11.07
N ILE A 159 -9.83 4.64 -12.17
CA ILE A 159 -8.46 5.11 -12.36
C ILE A 159 -8.54 6.53 -12.90
N ALA A 160 -8.17 7.51 -12.07
CA ALA A 160 -7.95 8.88 -12.51
C ALA A 160 -6.53 9.01 -13.06
N GLN A 161 -6.39 9.32 -14.35
CA GLN A 161 -5.10 9.54 -14.98
C GLN A 161 -5.09 10.89 -15.69
N SER A 162 -4.10 11.72 -15.36
CA SER A 162 -3.80 12.94 -16.10
C SER A 162 -2.43 12.77 -16.75
N LEU A 163 -2.41 12.68 -18.07
CA LEU A 163 -1.16 12.62 -18.83
C LEU A 163 -0.59 14.03 -18.98
N GLN A 164 0.72 14.17 -18.75
CA GLN A 164 1.46 15.39 -19.06
C GLN A 164 2.04 15.28 -20.48
N PRO A 165 2.43 16.40 -21.13
CA PRO A 165 3.15 16.36 -22.39
C PRO A 165 4.34 15.40 -22.30
N GLN A 166 4.51 14.58 -23.33
CA GLN A 166 5.57 13.58 -23.35
C GLN A 166 6.94 14.27 -23.29
N ALA A 167 7.69 13.99 -22.23
CA ALA A 167 9.09 14.38 -22.14
C ALA A 167 9.95 13.54 -23.11
N ALA A 168 11.16 14.01 -23.40
CA ALA A 168 12.13 13.21 -24.12
C ALA A 168 12.34 11.86 -23.39
N ALA A 169 12.35 10.76 -24.15
CA ALA A 169 12.65 9.46 -23.58
C ALA A 169 14.06 9.51 -22.96
N PRO A 170 14.23 9.03 -21.72
CA PRO A 170 15.55 8.98 -21.12
C PRO A 170 16.45 8.01 -21.88
N ASP A 171 17.72 8.37 -22.07
CA ASP A 171 18.73 7.52 -22.71
C ASP A 171 19.30 6.50 -21.71
N TRP A 172 18.41 5.70 -21.12
CA TRP A 172 18.82 4.65 -20.19
C TRP A 172 19.39 3.47 -20.96
N PRO A 173 20.57 2.94 -20.59
CA PRO A 173 20.95 1.62 -21.06
C PRO A 173 19.94 0.61 -20.50
N LEU A 174 19.23 -0.12 -21.38
CA LEU A 174 18.24 -1.13 -21.01
C LEU A 174 18.81 -2.54 -21.22
N PRO A 175 19.78 -3.02 -20.41
CA PRO A 175 20.45 -4.28 -20.65
C PRO A 175 19.52 -5.46 -20.35
N GLY A 176 19.29 -6.30 -21.37
CA GLY A 176 18.56 -7.58 -21.33
C GLY A 176 17.86 -7.96 -20.02
N LEU A 177 18.47 -8.86 -19.23
CA LEU A 177 17.85 -9.47 -18.04
C LEU A 177 17.58 -8.50 -16.87
N ARG A 178 18.15 -7.29 -16.87
CA ARG A 178 17.97 -6.28 -15.81
C ARG A 178 17.72 -4.92 -16.44
N PRO A 179 16.53 -4.73 -17.04
CA PRO A 179 16.29 -3.60 -17.92
C PRO A 179 16.32 -2.24 -17.22
N LEU A 180 16.16 -2.19 -15.89
CA LEU A 180 16.26 -0.94 -15.13
C LEU A 180 17.63 -0.75 -14.47
N LYS A 181 18.65 -1.52 -14.85
CA LYS A 181 19.99 -1.37 -14.29
C LYS A 181 20.53 0.04 -14.57
N GLY A 182 20.82 0.78 -13.51
CA GLY A 182 21.32 2.15 -13.58
C GLY A 182 20.25 3.22 -13.35
N VAL A 183 18.96 2.87 -13.43
CA VAL A 183 17.85 3.76 -13.10
C VAL A 183 17.75 3.91 -11.59
N LYS A 184 17.76 5.16 -11.10
CA LYS A 184 17.66 5.51 -9.68
C LYS A 184 16.22 5.85 -9.31
N VAL A 185 15.66 5.14 -8.34
CA VAL A 185 14.28 5.35 -7.88
C VAL A 185 14.29 5.81 -6.43
N LEU A 186 13.69 6.97 -6.17
CA LEU A 186 13.46 7.48 -4.84
C LEU A 186 12.04 7.08 -4.39
N ASP A 187 11.97 6.23 -3.36
CA ASP A 187 10.74 5.62 -2.86
C ASP A 187 10.30 6.30 -1.55
N LEU A 188 9.24 7.10 -1.61
CA LEU A 188 8.56 7.72 -0.47
C LEU A 188 7.25 7.00 -0.11
N THR A 189 7.06 5.78 -0.60
CA THR A 189 5.83 5.02 -0.39
C THR A 189 5.85 4.26 0.93
N ARG A 190 4.66 3.84 1.38
CA ARG A 190 4.46 3.08 2.63
C ARG A 190 3.38 2.03 2.43
N ILE A 191 3.29 1.12 3.39
CA ILE A 191 2.32 0.02 3.45
C ILE A 191 2.54 -0.97 2.31
N ILE A 192 1.65 -1.08 1.32
CA ILE A 192 1.66 -2.22 0.37
C ILE A 192 1.77 -1.76 -1.08
N ALA A 193 0.80 -1.00 -1.59
CA ALA A 193 0.69 -0.75 -3.02
C ALA A 193 1.94 -0.09 -3.64
N GLY A 194 2.36 1.05 -3.08
CA GLY A 194 3.56 1.75 -3.52
C GLY A 194 4.84 0.93 -3.32
N PRO A 195 5.07 0.34 -2.13
CA PRO A 195 6.28 -0.43 -1.91
C PRO A 195 6.38 -1.70 -2.77
N VAL A 196 5.26 -2.34 -3.11
CA VAL A 196 5.24 -3.46 -4.07
C VAL A 196 5.64 -2.99 -5.47
N ALA A 197 5.16 -1.81 -5.91
CA ALA A 197 5.55 -1.23 -7.19
C ALA A 197 7.07 -0.96 -7.26
N THR A 198 7.64 -0.34 -6.23
CA THR A 198 9.10 -0.07 -6.20
C THR A 198 9.93 -1.35 -5.98
N ARG A 199 9.40 -2.36 -5.29
CA ARG A 199 10.03 -3.70 -5.21
C ARG A 199 10.08 -4.37 -6.58
N PHE A 200 9.03 -4.22 -7.39
CA PHE A 200 9.03 -4.70 -8.76
C PHE A 200 10.12 -4.02 -9.60
N LEU A 201 10.28 -2.69 -9.49
CA LEU A 201 11.35 -1.95 -10.15
C LEU A 201 12.75 -2.42 -9.72
N ALA A 202 12.96 -2.65 -8.41
CA ALA A 202 14.19 -3.25 -7.91
C ALA A 202 14.46 -4.64 -8.49
N GLY A 203 13.41 -5.47 -8.63
CA GLY A 203 13.50 -6.79 -9.27
C GLY A 203 13.95 -6.73 -10.74
N LEU A 204 13.64 -5.65 -11.44
CA LEU A 204 14.12 -5.36 -12.80
C LEU A 204 15.51 -4.71 -12.84
N GLY A 205 16.14 -4.49 -11.68
CA GLY A 205 17.51 -4.00 -11.54
C GLY A 205 17.65 -2.51 -11.19
N ALA A 206 16.56 -1.79 -10.94
CA ALA A 206 16.63 -0.39 -10.51
C ALA A 206 17.35 -0.25 -9.15
N ASP A 207 18.07 0.86 -8.99
CA ASP A 207 18.63 1.25 -7.70
C ASP A 207 17.57 2.02 -6.90
N VAL A 208 16.86 1.30 -6.04
CA VAL A 208 15.76 1.84 -5.25
C VAL A 208 16.25 2.24 -3.87
N LEU A 209 16.12 3.53 -3.53
CA LEU A 209 16.32 4.07 -2.19
C LEU A 209 14.96 4.44 -1.58
N ARG A 210 14.53 3.69 -0.58
CA ARG A 210 13.36 4.01 0.23
C ARG A 210 13.70 4.92 1.39
N LEU A 211 12.93 5.99 1.56
CA LEU A 211 13.05 6.92 2.68
C LEU A 211 11.81 6.87 3.56
N ASP A 212 12.00 6.54 4.83
CA ASP A 212 10.95 6.60 5.84
C ASP A 212 11.28 7.67 6.89
N PRO A 213 10.28 8.28 7.55
CA PRO A 213 10.54 9.23 8.60
C PRO A 213 11.06 8.53 9.87
N PRO A 214 11.76 9.24 10.77
CA PRO A 214 12.15 8.69 12.06
C PRO A 214 10.96 8.13 12.84
N GLY A 215 11.18 7.01 13.53
CA GLY A 215 10.14 6.34 14.33
C GLY A 215 9.09 5.55 13.53
N TRP A 216 9.12 5.59 12.20
CA TRP A 216 8.25 4.73 11.39
C TRP A 216 8.76 3.29 11.34
N GLN A 217 7.83 2.33 11.48
CA GLN A 217 8.10 0.90 11.41
C GLN A 217 6.89 0.17 10.85
N GLU A 218 7.14 -0.89 10.07
CA GLU A 218 6.12 -1.76 9.47
C GLU A 218 6.54 -3.23 9.64
N PRO A 219 6.71 -3.71 10.87
CA PRO A 219 7.40 -4.98 11.13
C PRO A 219 6.72 -6.19 10.48
N THR A 220 5.40 -6.13 10.26
CA THR A 220 4.61 -7.20 9.62
C THR A 220 4.77 -7.24 8.10
N LEU A 221 5.31 -6.19 7.49
CA LEU A 221 5.42 -6.02 6.04
C LEU A 221 6.86 -5.83 5.57
N GLU A 222 7.81 -5.57 6.48
CA GLU A 222 9.16 -5.13 6.15
C GLU A 222 9.84 -6.06 5.13
N GLU A 223 9.84 -7.38 5.36
CA GLU A 223 10.41 -8.33 4.40
C GLU A 223 9.75 -8.28 3.02
N GLU A 224 8.43 -8.12 2.97
CA GLU A 224 7.68 -8.06 1.72
C GLU A 224 7.97 -6.79 0.92
N ILE A 225 8.25 -5.69 1.60
CA ILE A 225 8.23 -4.37 0.98
C ILE A 225 9.61 -3.77 0.79
N THR A 226 10.66 -4.33 1.39
CA THR A 226 12.04 -3.84 1.28
C THR A 226 12.95 -4.69 0.40
N LEU A 227 12.52 -5.88 -0.05
CA LEU A 227 13.36 -6.74 -0.87
C LEU A 227 13.89 -6.00 -2.11
N GLY A 228 15.21 -6.06 -2.31
CA GLY A 228 15.90 -5.43 -3.45
C GLY A 228 16.12 -3.93 -3.29
N LYS A 229 15.70 -3.33 -2.17
CA LYS A 229 15.82 -1.88 -1.92
C LYS A 229 16.87 -1.59 -0.86
N ARG A 230 17.46 -0.40 -0.95
CA ARG A 230 18.16 0.25 0.17
C ARG A 230 17.15 1.08 0.95
N CYS A 231 17.24 1.08 2.27
CA CYS A 231 16.33 1.84 3.13
C CYS A 231 17.13 2.80 4.00
N ALA A 232 16.64 4.03 4.15
CA ALA A 232 17.20 5.02 5.06
C ALA A 232 16.09 5.75 5.81
N ARG A 233 16.44 6.35 6.96
CA ARG A 233 15.56 7.24 7.70
C ARG A 233 15.94 8.69 7.41
N LEU A 234 14.94 9.51 7.08
CA LEU A 234 15.16 10.93 6.79
C LEU A 234 13.99 11.77 7.30
N ASP A 235 14.28 12.77 8.12
CA ASP A 235 13.28 13.71 8.60
C ASP A 235 13.09 14.88 7.63
N LEU A 236 12.08 14.78 6.76
CA LEU A 236 11.72 15.82 5.81
C LEU A 236 11.12 17.08 6.46
N LYS A 237 10.82 17.06 7.77
CA LYS A 237 10.40 18.26 8.50
C LYS A 237 11.59 19.12 8.95
N SER A 238 12.79 18.56 8.93
CA SER A 238 14.02 19.28 9.29
C SER A 238 14.64 19.96 8.06
N ALA A 239 15.23 21.15 8.25
CA ALA A 239 15.93 21.86 7.18
C ALA A 239 17.12 21.07 6.62
N THR A 240 17.81 20.28 7.45
CA THR A 240 18.90 19.40 7.00
C THR A 240 18.37 18.22 6.21
N GLY A 241 17.30 17.57 6.66
CA GLY A 241 16.70 16.45 5.95
C GLY A 241 16.14 16.85 4.58
N ARG A 242 15.55 18.04 4.47
CA ARG A 242 15.12 18.61 3.18
C ARG A 242 16.28 18.81 2.21
N ARG A 243 17.39 19.42 2.66
CA ARG A 243 18.59 19.59 1.81
C ARG A 243 19.14 18.26 1.30
N ILE A 244 19.19 17.24 2.17
CA ILE A 244 19.61 15.89 1.76
C ILE A 244 18.63 15.30 0.75
N PHE A 245 17.32 15.44 0.99
CA PHE A 245 16.29 14.97 0.07
C PHE A 245 16.40 15.64 -1.31
N GLU A 246 16.57 16.95 -1.38
CA GLU A 246 16.74 17.71 -2.62
C GLU A 246 17.99 17.25 -3.39
N GLN A 247 19.08 16.94 -2.69
CA GLN A 247 20.28 16.36 -3.30
C GLN A 247 20.03 14.96 -3.88
N LEU A 248 19.30 14.11 -3.15
CA LEU A 248 18.92 12.77 -3.64
C LEU A 248 17.96 12.87 -4.82
N LEU A 249 16.97 13.76 -4.73
CA LEU A 249 15.97 14.01 -5.77
C LEU A 249 16.63 14.49 -7.06
N SER A 250 17.63 15.38 -6.97
CA SER A 250 18.38 15.87 -8.15
C SER A 250 19.14 14.77 -8.92
N GLN A 251 19.32 13.61 -8.30
CA GLN A 251 20.00 12.45 -8.89
C GLN A 251 19.04 11.31 -9.23
N ALA A 252 17.76 11.41 -8.86
CA ALA A 252 16.78 10.37 -9.08
C ALA A 252 16.20 10.49 -10.49
N ASP A 253 16.03 9.35 -11.15
CA ASP A 253 15.31 9.26 -12.42
C ASP A 253 13.78 9.20 -12.20
N VAL A 254 13.37 8.57 -11.09
CA VAL A 254 11.96 8.38 -10.74
C VAL A 254 11.74 8.68 -9.26
N LEU A 255 10.73 9.49 -8.96
CA LEU A 255 10.19 9.66 -7.61
C LEU A 255 8.82 8.96 -7.54
N ILE A 256 8.62 8.11 -6.53
CA ILE A 256 7.31 7.48 -6.25
C ILE A 256 6.91 7.81 -4.82
N HIS A 257 5.72 8.39 -4.63
CA HIS A 257 5.14 8.65 -3.31
C HIS A 257 3.70 8.14 -3.22
N GLY A 258 3.29 7.78 -2.00
CA GLY A 258 1.93 7.33 -1.69
C GLY A 258 1.26 8.20 -0.63
N TYR A 259 1.67 9.46 -0.53
CA TYR A 259 1.16 10.39 0.48
C TYR A 259 -0.21 10.97 0.09
N ARG A 260 -0.91 11.51 1.08
CA ARG A 260 -2.11 12.33 0.84
C ARG A 260 -1.77 13.53 -0.04
N ALA A 261 -2.76 14.04 -0.76
CA ALA A 261 -2.60 15.07 -1.79
C ALA A 261 -1.90 16.34 -1.29
N ASP A 262 -2.08 16.68 -0.01
CA ASP A 262 -1.56 17.88 0.66
C ASP A 262 -0.20 17.69 1.34
N ALA A 263 0.25 16.45 1.48
CA ALA A 263 1.39 16.13 2.34
C ALA A 263 2.73 16.68 1.82
N LEU A 264 2.97 16.67 0.50
CA LEU A 264 4.19 17.23 -0.08
C LEU A 264 4.20 18.75 -0.02
N SER A 265 3.05 19.40 -0.25
CA SER A 265 2.91 20.85 -0.11
C SER A 265 3.11 21.31 1.32
N ALA A 266 2.65 20.53 2.31
CA ALA A 266 2.96 20.77 3.72
C ALA A 266 4.46 20.63 4.06
N LEU A 267 5.23 19.89 3.24
CA LEU A 267 6.69 19.80 3.33
C LEU A 267 7.40 20.89 2.51
N GLY A 268 6.66 21.69 1.74
CA GLY A 268 7.17 22.77 0.91
C GLY A 268 7.56 22.36 -0.52
N TYR A 269 6.87 21.37 -1.11
CA TYR A 269 7.00 20.95 -2.51
C TYR A 269 5.68 21.04 -3.28
#